data_AF-A0A1X7QXG2-F1
#
_entry.id   AF-A0A1X7QXG2-F1
#
_cell.length_a   1.000
_cell.length_b   1.000
_cell.length_c   1.000
_cell.angle_alpha   90.00
_cell.angle_beta   90.00
_cell.angle_gamma   90.00
#
_symmetry.space_group_name_H-M   'P 1'
#
loop_
_entity.id
_entity.type
_entity.pdbx_description
1 polymer ?
#
loop_
_entity_poly.entity_id
_entity_poly.type
_entity_poly.pdbx_seq_one_letter_code
_entity_poly.pdbx_strand_id
1 'polypeptide(L)'
;MSSNHVKFDDQEDAVAPSQGQGITINEGGFKTNNKRTLNLDDDESESDDEAPEEEGAAKTKEDIEKKLKVSEDAKKLEQQQLKEKRRKQNALFQEQQSAKKQKVVASEEIIEPLEELPTELLQEVEQREAAKPTHINFDQDSDLINNDSDDSDVERTIRSDALKKKKNQLKTLRKKTINKGPVSVTLLTSVSQSRAMAPKKEVQITSTKDKWLRRKTLNRR
;
A
#
# COMPACT_ATOMS: atom_id res chain seq x y z
N MET A 1 -23.79 -19.33 28.27
CA MET A 1 -23.82 -19.07 26.81
C MET A 1 -25.05 -18.22 26.51
N SER A 2 -24.86 -16.91 26.29
CA SER A 2 -25.94 -15.99 25.91
C SER A 2 -25.67 -15.51 24.48
N SER A 3 -26.51 -15.97 23.56
CA SER A 3 -26.52 -15.56 22.15
C SER A 3 -27.26 -14.23 22.04
N ASN A 4 -26.53 -13.14 21.81
CA ASN A 4 -27.13 -11.85 21.47
C ASN A 4 -27.38 -11.79 19.97
N HIS A 5 -28.52 -12.30 19.53
CA HIS A 5 -29.04 -12.07 18.19
C HIS A 5 -29.62 -10.65 18.12
N VAL A 6 -29.00 -9.75 17.35
CA VAL A 6 -29.59 -8.47 16.98
C VAL A 6 -30.33 -8.66 15.66
N LYS A 7 -31.67 -8.54 15.69
CA LYS A 7 -32.51 -8.47 14.50
C LYS A 7 -32.43 -7.03 13.97
N PHE A 8 -32.06 -6.89 12.70
CA PHE A 8 -32.22 -5.64 11.95
C PHE A 8 -33.62 -5.67 11.34
N ASP A 9 -34.60 -5.11 12.04
CA ASP A 9 -35.86 -4.72 11.41
C ASP A 9 -35.79 -3.25 11.01
N ASP A 10 -35.99 -3.04 9.71
CA ASP A 10 -36.64 -1.91 9.05
C ASP A 10 -36.91 -0.66 9.89
N GLN A 11 -36.16 0.40 9.60
CA GLN A 11 -36.64 1.76 9.77
C GLN A 11 -36.02 2.66 8.69
N GLU A 12 -36.66 2.65 7.53
CA GLU A 12 -36.67 3.79 6.62
C GLU A 12 -37.33 5.00 7.31
N ASP A 13 -36.88 6.19 6.92
CA ASP A 13 -37.46 7.51 7.17
C ASP A 13 -37.54 8.04 8.61
N ALA A 14 -36.47 8.74 9.01
CA ALA A 14 -36.59 9.92 9.87
C ALA A 14 -35.54 10.97 9.51
N VAL A 15 -35.87 11.83 8.55
CA VAL A 15 -35.21 13.12 8.33
C VAL A 15 -35.54 14.02 9.51
N ALA A 16 -34.54 14.41 10.30
CA ALA A 16 -34.63 15.55 11.21
C ALA A 16 -33.35 16.39 11.10
N PRO A 17 -33.45 17.72 10.87
CA PRO A 17 -32.29 18.59 10.70
C PRO A 17 -31.74 19.00 12.07
N SER A 18 -30.47 18.64 12.36
CA SER A 18 -29.80 19.13 13.56
C SER A 18 -29.17 20.51 13.29
N GLN A 19 -29.54 21.45 14.15
CA GLN A 19 -29.00 22.80 14.19
C GLN A 19 -27.55 22.79 14.70
N GLY A 20 -26.70 23.52 13.99
CA GLY A 20 -25.59 24.32 14.53
C GLY A 20 -24.58 23.66 15.46
N GLN A 21 -23.47 23.17 14.90
CA GLN A 21 -22.16 23.27 15.55
C GLN A 21 -21.08 23.60 14.50
N GLY A 22 -20.18 24.51 14.89
CA GLY A 22 -19.28 25.26 14.03
C GLY A 22 -18.32 24.44 13.17
N ILE A 23 -18.15 24.93 11.96
CA ILE A 23 -17.08 24.56 11.04
C ILE A 23 -15.77 25.15 11.59
N THR A 24 -14.95 24.33 12.25
CA THR A 24 -13.54 24.64 12.47
C THR A 24 -12.76 24.17 11.25
N ILE A 25 -12.45 25.12 10.36
CA ILE A 25 -11.55 24.91 9.23
C ILE A 25 -10.12 24.85 9.81
N ASN A 26 -9.63 23.65 10.11
CA ASN A 26 -8.21 23.46 10.39
C ASN A 26 -7.47 23.38 9.05
N GLU A 27 -6.77 24.47 8.72
CA GLU A 27 -5.81 24.57 7.63
C GLU A 27 -4.70 23.53 7.81
N GLY A 28 -4.76 22.48 6.98
CA GLY A 28 -3.80 21.38 6.94
C GLY A 28 -3.31 21.12 5.53
N GLY A 29 -2.41 21.97 5.05
CA GLY A 29 -1.33 21.68 4.09
C GLY A 29 -1.60 20.74 2.90
N PHE A 30 -2.10 21.29 1.80
CA PHE A 30 -1.88 20.71 0.47
C PHE A 30 -0.39 20.88 0.08
N LYS A 31 0.36 19.77 0.10
CA LYS A 31 1.69 19.70 -0.51
C LYS A 31 1.56 19.53 -2.02
N THR A 32 1.59 20.63 -2.77
CA THR A 32 1.84 20.58 -4.22
C THR A 32 3.34 20.59 -4.47
N ASN A 33 3.88 19.42 -4.86
CA ASN A 33 5.18 19.35 -5.52
C ASN A 33 5.03 19.95 -6.92
N ASN A 34 5.54 21.16 -7.14
CA ASN A 34 5.94 21.60 -8.48
C ASN A 34 7.09 22.61 -8.37
N LYS A 35 8.31 22.09 -8.49
CA LYS A 35 9.51 22.89 -8.68
C LYS A 35 9.59 23.19 -10.17
N ARG A 36 8.99 24.29 -10.60
CA ARG A 36 9.32 24.96 -11.86
C ARG A 36 10.15 26.19 -11.54
N THR A 37 11.34 26.20 -12.11
CA THR A 37 12.30 27.30 -12.15
C THR A 37 11.64 28.49 -12.84
N LEU A 38 11.46 29.60 -12.12
CA LEU A 38 11.20 30.90 -12.72
C LEU A 38 12.55 31.45 -13.21
N ASN A 39 12.83 31.23 -14.49
CA ASN A 39 13.65 32.17 -15.26
C ASN A 39 12.77 33.41 -15.44
N LEU A 40 13.23 34.55 -14.92
CA LEU A 40 12.77 35.85 -15.37
C LEU A 40 13.45 36.08 -16.73
N ASP A 41 12.79 35.63 -17.80
CA ASP A 41 12.98 36.22 -19.11
C ASP A 41 11.90 37.28 -19.26
N ASP A 42 12.40 38.50 -19.47
CA ASP A 42 11.73 39.73 -19.83
C ASP A 42 11.04 39.51 -21.19
N ASP A 43 9.71 39.42 -21.20
CA ASP A 43 8.92 39.33 -22.42
C ASP A 43 7.91 40.47 -22.38
N GLU A 44 8.19 41.48 -23.21
CA GLU A 44 7.38 42.68 -23.34
C GLU A 44 5.96 42.30 -23.76
N SER A 45 4.98 42.56 -22.89
CA SER A 45 3.57 42.47 -23.25
C SER A 45 3.22 43.61 -24.21
N GLU A 46 3.33 43.32 -25.51
CA GLU A 46 2.60 44.03 -26.55
C GLU A 46 1.10 43.76 -26.35
N SER A 47 0.41 44.79 -25.89
CA SER A 47 -1.03 44.85 -25.68
C SER A 47 -1.77 44.81 -27.02
N ASP A 48 -2.17 43.62 -27.47
CA ASP A 48 -3.12 43.44 -28.59
C ASP A 48 -4.53 43.21 -28.02
N ASP A 49 -5.27 44.32 -27.87
CA ASP A 49 -6.65 44.39 -27.36
C ASP A 49 -7.64 44.13 -28.51
N GLU A 50 -7.60 42.93 -29.09
CA GLU A 50 -8.59 42.48 -30.08
C GLU A 50 -9.68 41.68 -29.35
N ALA A 51 -10.77 42.35 -29.01
CA ALA A 51 -11.94 41.74 -28.39
C ALA A 51 -12.49 40.58 -29.25
N PRO A 52 -12.89 39.43 -28.67
CA PRO A 52 -13.42 38.33 -29.45
C PRO A 52 -14.71 38.74 -30.16
N GLU A 53 -14.68 38.71 -31.50
CA GLU A 53 -15.83 38.97 -32.35
C GLU A 53 -17.03 38.06 -32.02
N GLU A 54 -18.20 38.67 -31.95
CA GLU A 54 -19.49 38.13 -31.48
C GLU A 54 -20.16 37.09 -32.43
N GLU A 55 -19.40 36.25 -33.16
CA GLU A 55 -19.94 35.14 -33.98
C GLU A 55 -19.78 33.75 -33.32
N GLY A 56 -19.24 33.66 -32.10
CA GLY A 56 -18.81 32.40 -31.45
C GLY A 56 -19.89 31.48 -30.87
N ALA A 57 -21.17 31.88 -30.82
CA ALA A 57 -22.21 31.12 -30.10
C ALA A 57 -22.59 29.77 -30.75
N ALA A 58 -22.44 29.62 -32.07
CA ALA A 58 -22.71 28.36 -32.77
C ALA A 58 -21.54 27.37 -32.65
N LYS A 59 -20.31 27.87 -32.82
CA LYS A 59 -19.07 27.08 -32.69
C LYS A 59 -18.88 26.54 -31.26
N THR A 60 -19.20 27.36 -30.26
CA THR A 60 -19.15 26.95 -28.83
C THR A 60 -20.12 25.82 -28.51
N LYS A 61 -21.32 25.79 -29.09
CA LYS A 61 -22.27 24.67 -28.91
C LYS A 61 -21.73 23.38 -29.51
N GLU A 62 -21.17 23.43 -30.71
CA GLU A 62 -20.56 22.27 -31.36
C GLU A 62 -19.34 21.76 -30.58
N ASP A 63 -18.51 22.66 -30.03
CA ASP A 63 -17.36 22.31 -29.20
C ASP A 63 -17.76 21.68 -27.86
N ILE A 64 -18.85 22.15 -27.25
CA ILE A 64 -19.42 21.54 -26.04
C ILE A 64 -19.95 20.13 -26.36
N GLU A 65 -20.67 19.96 -27.46
CA GLU A 65 -21.20 18.67 -27.89
C GLU A 65 -20.06 17.65 -28.17
N LYS A 66 -19.00 18.09 -28.87
CA LYS A 66 -17.79 17.27 -29.08
C LYS A 66 -17.14 16.86 -27.76
N LYS A 67 -16.98 17.78 -26.80
CA LYS A 67 -16.43 17.48 -25.47
C LYS A 67 -17.29 16.48 -24.69
N LEU A 68 -18.61 16.63 -24.76
CA LEU A 68 -19.55 15.70 -24.12
C LEU A 68 -19.45 14.30 -24.72
N LYS A 69 -19.41 14.20 -26.06
CA LYS A 69 -19.25 12.92 -26.76
C LYS A 69 -17.94 12.22 -26.41
N VAL A 70 -16.82 12.96 -26.40
CA VAL A 70 -15.51 12.43 -25.98
C VAL A 70 -15.55 11.93 -24.53
N SER A 71 -16.20 12.66 -23.63
CA SER A 71 -16.36 12.24 -22.24
C SER A 71 -17.21 10.98 -22.11
N GLU A 72 -18.28 10.87 -22.88
CA GLU A 72 -19.16 9.70 -22.88
C GLU A 72 -18.44 8.45 -23.41
N ASP A 73 -17.71 8.60 -24.52
CA ASP A 73 -16.94 7.51 -25.13
C ASP A 73 -15.80 7.05 -24.20
N ALA A 74 -15.12 7.98 -23.52
CA ALA A 74 -14.11 7.67 -22.51
C ALA A 74 -14.70 6.86 -21.34
N LYS A 75 -15.88 7.25 -20.84
CA LYS A 75 -16.59 6.52 -19.77
C LYS A 75 -17.01 5.12 -20.21
N LYS A 76 -17.51 4.97 -21.45
CA LYS A 76 -17.88 3.65 -22.00
C LYS A 76 -16.66 2.73 -22.10
N LEU A 77 -15.53 3.26 -22.56
CA LEU A 77 -14.28 2.50 -22.67
C LEU A 77 -13.77 2.06 -21.30
N GLU A 78 -13.78 2.95 -20.31
CA GLU A 78 -13.40 2.62 -18.92
C GLU A 78 -14.29 1.50 -18.34
N GLN A 79 -15.60 1.58 -18.54
CA GLN A 79 -16.54 0.55 -18.10
C GLN A 79 -16.30 -0.80 -18.78
N GLN A 80 -15.99 -0.80 -20.09
CA GLN A 80 -15.65 -2.01 -20.82
C GLN A 80 -14.36 -2.65 -20.28
N GLN A 81 -13.31 -1.85 -20.05
CA GLN A 81 -12.06 -2.36 -19.45
C GLN A 81 -12.29 -2.94 -18.05
N LEU A 82 -13.15 -2.31 -17.23
CA LEU A 82 -13.48 -2.83 -15.91
C LEU A 82 -14.24 -4.16 -15.99
N LYS A 83 -15.20 -4.28 -16.92
CA LYS A 83 -15.95 -5.53 -17.18
C LYS A 83 -15.01 -6.64 -17.66
N GLU A 84 -14.08 -6.35 -18.56
CA GLU A 84 -13.09 -7.32 -19.03
C GLU A 84 -12.16 -7.78 -17.91
N LYS A 85 -11.67 -6.86 -17.06
CA LYS A 85 -10.87 -7.21 -15.88
C LYS A 85 -11.63 -8.14 -14.94
N ARG A 86 -12.90 -7.85 -14.65
CA ARG A 86 -13.77 -8.73 -13.84
C ARG A 86 -13.95 -10.10 -14.49
N ARG A 87 -14.18 -10.15 -15.81
CA ARG A 87 -14.32 -11.42 -16.54
C ARG A 87 -13.05 -12.27 -16.47
N LYS A 88 -11.87 -11.66 -16.63
CA LYS A 88 -10.57 -12.35 -16.51
C LYS A 88 -10.34 -12.89 -15.09
N GLN A 89 -10.64 -12.09 -14.07
CA GLN A 89 -10.51 -12.52 -12.68
C GLN A 89 -11.46 -13.68 -12.34
N ASN A 90 -12.72 -13.61 -12.79
CA ASN A 90 -13.69 -14.68 -12.58
C ASN A 90 -13.30 -15.96 -13.29
N ALA A 91 -12.79 -15.88 -14.53
CA ALA A 91 -12.30 -17.05 -15.26
C ALA A 91 -11.13 -17.74 -14.52
N LEU A 92 -10.15 -16.95 -14.06
CA LEU A 92 -9.00 -17.45 -13.31
C LEU A 92 -9.42 -18.07 -11.98
N PHE A 93 -10.39 -17.47 -11.28
CA PHE A 93 -10.96 -18.05 -10.06
C PHE A 93 -11.69 -19.37 -10.32
N GLN A 94 -12.49 -19.46 -11.39
CA GLN A 94 -13.16 -20.70 -11.78
C GLN A 94 -12.15 -21.80 -12.11
N GLU A 95 -11.08 -21.49 -12.85
CA GLU A 95 -10.00 -22.43 -13.17
C GLU A 95 -9.30 -22.94 -11.91
N GLN A 96 -9.01 -22.07 -10.95
CA GLN A 96 -8.43 -22.48 -9.67
C GLN A 96 -9.38 -23.39 -8.87
N GLN A 97 -10.68 -23.12 -8.89
CA GLN A 97 -11.67 -23.95 -8.20
C GLN A 97 -11.79 -25.33 -8.87
N SER A 98 -11.79 -25.42 -10.20
CA SER A 98 -11.78 -26.71 -10.90
C SER A 98 -10.49 -27.49 -10.66
N ALA A 99 -9.33 -26.84 -10.67
CA ALA A 99 -8.05 -27.49 -10.40
C ALA A 99 -7.98 -28.04 -8.96
N LYS A 100 -8.51 -27.29 -7.98
CA LYS A 100 -8.64 -27.78 -6.60
C LYS A 100 -9.55 -29.00 -6.52
N LYS A 101 -10.73 -28.96 -7.16
CA LYS A 101 -11.66 -30.10 -7.18
C LYS A 101 -11.04 -31.34 -7.83
N GLN A 102 -10.35 -31.18 -8.95
CA GLN A 102 -9.64 -32.29 -9.60
C GLN A 102 -8.54 -32.89 -8.72
N LYS A 103 -7.79 -32.04 -7.99
CA LYS A 103 -6.77 -32.53 -7.05
C LYS A 103 -7.38 -33.34 -5.90
N VAL A 104 -8.53 -32.92 -5.38
CA VAL A 104 -9.23 -33.63 -4.30
C VAL A 104 -9.74 -34.98 -4.79
N VAL A 105 -10.39 -35.02 -5.95
CA VAL A 105 -10.88 -36.28 -6.55
C VAL A 105 -9.73 -37.24 -6.87
N ALA A 106 -8.63 -36.73 -7.43
CA ALA A 106 -7.44 -37.54 -7.69
C ALA A 106 -6.77 -38.04 -6.39
N SER A 107 -6.86 -37.31 -5.28
CA SER A 107 -6.40 -37.80 -3.98
C SER A 107 -7.37 -38.80 -3.35
N GLU A 108 -8.68 -38.67 -3.56
CA GLU A 108 -9.68 -39.62 -3.05
C GLU A 108 -9.62 -40.97 -3.78
N GLU A 109 -9.34 -41.01 -5.08
CA GLU A 109 -9.15 -42.27 -5.83
C GLU A 109 -7.84 -43.01 -5.47
N ILE A 110 -6.88 -42.35 -4.82
CA ILE A 110 -5.63 -42.98 -4.34
C ILE A 110 -5.80 -43.53 -2.91
N ILE A 111 -6.91 -43.22 -2.22
CA ILE A 111 -7.19 -43.64 -0.84
C ILE A 111 -8.16 -44.84 -0.85
N GLU A 112 -7.69 -45.98 -1.37
CA GLU A 112 -8.07 -47.31 -0.86
C GLU A 112 -6.95 -47.81 0.06
N PRO A 113 -7.27 -48.63 1.08
CA PRO A 113 -6.98 -48.34 2.48
C PRO A 113 -5.48 -48.24 2.79
N LEU A 114 -5.00 -47.02 3.03
CA LEU A 114 -3.75 -46.81 3.77
C LEU A 114 -4.03 -47.12 5.25
N GLU A 115 -3.55 -48.29 5.68
CA GLU A 115 -3.45 -48.66 7.09
C GLU A 115 -2.77 -47.54 7.90
N GLU A 116 -3.51 -47.09 8.93
CA GLU A 116 -3.11 -46.36 10.14
C GLU A 116 -1.79 -45.56 10.06
N LEU A 117 -1.94 -44.23 9.93
CA LEU A 117 -0.84 -43.28 10.13
C LEU A 117 -0.17 -43.51 11.51
N PRO A 118 1.18 -43.52 11.59
CA PRO A 118 1.87 -43.68 12.86
C PRO A 118 1.47 -42.59 13.86
N THR A 119 0.82 -42.98 14.96
CA THR A 119 0.36 -42.07 16.02
C THR A 119 1.52 -41.31 16.68
N GLU A 120 2.72 -41.87 16.62
CA GLU A 120 3.99 -41.24 17.05
C GLU A 120 4.22 -39.88 16.35
N LEU A 121 3.87 -39.75 15.07
CA LEU A 121 4.13 -38.54 14.29
C LEU A 121 3.14 -37.42 14.66
N LEU A 122 1.88 -37.78 14.95
CA LEU A 122 0.88 -36.82 15.43
C LEU A 122 1.22 -36.31 16.84
N GLN A 123 1.73 -37.19 17.70
CA GLN A 123 2.14 -36.82 19.05
C GLN A 123 3.37 -35.89 19.04
N GLU A 124 4.29 -36.06 18.10
CA GLU A 124 5.43 -35.17 17.92
C GLU A 124 5.02 -33.78 17.40
N VAL A 125 4.04 -33.68 16.50
CA VAL A 125 3.53 -32.41 16.00
C VAL A 125 2.76 -31.66 17.09
N GLU A 126 1.94 -32.36 17.87
CA GLU A 126 1.17 -31.76 18.97
C GLU A 126 2.10 -31.23 20.08
N GLN A 127 3.21 -31.94 20.36
CA GLN A 127 4.27 -31.44 21.25
C GLN A 127 4.99 -30.21 20.70
N ARG A 128 5.19 -30.10 19.38
CA ARG A 128 5.77 -28.92 18.73
C ARG A 128 4.83 -27.72 18.70
N GLU A 129 3.51 -27.94 18.60
CA GLU A 129 2.53 -26.85 18.61
C GLU A 129 2.24 -26.27 20.00
N ALA A 130 2.43 -27.06 21.07
CA ALA A 130 2.38 -26.57 22.45
C ALA A 130 3.56 -25.65 22.78
N ALA A 131 4.70 -25.84 22.11
CA ALA A 131 5.88 -24.99 22.21
C ALA A 131 5.93 -23.95 21.08
N LYS A 132 4.91 -23.08 20.97
CA LYS A 132 5.01 -21.91 20.08
C LYS A 132 6.20 -21.06 20.55
N PRO A 133 7.28 -20.95 19.76
CA PRO A 133 8.39 -20.11 20.18
C PRO A 133 7.92 -18.66 20.08
N THR A 134 7.89 -17.97 21.23
CA THR A 134 7.69 -16.51 21.32
C THR A 134 8.80 -15.71 20.63
N HIS A 135 9.89 -16.39 20.25
CA HIS A 135 11.06 -15.84 19.61
C HIS A 135 11.36 -16.61 18.31
N ILE A 136 11.35 -15.93 17.17
CA ILE A 136 11.78 -16.51 15.90
C ILE A 136 13.32 -16.54 15.94
N ASN A 137 13.92 -17.74 16.03
CA ASN A 137 15.37 -17.90 15.94
C ASN A 137 15.82 -17.74 14.49
N PHE A 138 16.68 -16.75 14.23
CA PHE A 138 17.26 -16.47 12.90
C PHE A 138 18.54 -17.28 12.63
N ASP A 139 18.84 -18.25 13.50
CA ASP A 139 20.15 -18.90 13.60
C ASP A 139 20.36 -20.00 12.56
N GLN A 140 19.29 -20.58 11.99
CA GLN A 140 19.45 -21.57 10.91
C GLN A 140 20.07 -20.99 9.63
N ASP A 141 19.96 -19.68 9.41
CA ASP A 141 20.58 -18.98 8.29
C ASP A 141 21.92 -18.33 8.66
N SER A 142 22.35 -18.35 9.94
CA SER A 142 23.62 -17.72 10.34
C SER A 142 24.83 -18.59 10.02
N ASP A 143 24.66 -19.91 9.93
CA ASP A 143 25.76 -20.84 9.67
C ASP A 143 26.28 -20.73 8.22
N LEU A 144 25.42 -20.32 7.28
CA LEU A 144 25.79 -19.95 5.91
C LEU A 144 26.41 -18.54 5.79
N ILE A 145 26.25 -17.70 6.82
CA ILE A 145 26.74 -16.31 6.82
C ILE A 145 28.11 -16.22 7.51
N ASN A 146 28.43 -17.09 8.47
CA ASN A 146 29.67 -16.99 9.25
C ASN A 146 30.82 -17.87 8.73
N ASN A 147 30.59 -18.72 7.74
CA ASN A 147 31.69 -19.42 7.05
C ASN A 147 32.37 -18.45 6.08
N ASP A 148 33.50 -17.91 6.53
CA ASP A 148 34.37 -16.96 5.83
C ASP A 148 35.30 -17.65 4.81
N SER A 149 34.81 -18.71 4.15
CA SER A 149 35.48 -19.31 2.99
C SER A 149 34.94 -18.65 1.73
N ASP A 150 35.57 -17.53 1.39
CA ASP A 150 35.36 -16.70 0.21
C ASP A 150 35.93 -17.42 -1.02
N ASP A 151 35.14 -17.64 -2.08
CA ASP A 151 35.70 -17.58 -3.46
C ASP A 151 34.69 -17.60 -4.64
N SER A 152 33.37 -17.62 -4.43
CA SER A 152 32.42 -17.48 -5.55
C SER A 152 31.61 -16.19 -5.50
N ASP A 153 31.63 -15.41 -6.60
CA ASP A 153 30.75 -14.24 -6.78
C ASP A 153 29.27 -14.62 -6.60
N VAL A 154 28.92 -15.87 -6.87
CA VAL A 154 27.59 -16.45 -6.66
C VAL A 154 27.20 -16.45 -5.18
N GLU A 155 28.07 -16.90 -4.27
CA GLU A 155 27.78 -16.90 -2.83
C GLU A 155 27.64 -15.49 -2.25
N ARG A 156 28.44 -14.53 -2.72
CA ARG A 156 28.32 -13.12 -2.32
C ARG A 156 26.95 -12.54 -2.69
N THR A 157 26.45 -12.84 -3.89
CA THR A 157 25.12 -12.38 -4.32
C THR A 157 24.01 -13.03 -3.48
N ILE A 158 24.07 -14.35 -3.27
CA ILE A 158 23.12 -15.12 -2.45
C ILE A 158 23.07 -14.58 -1.01
N ARG A 159 24.23 -14.34 -0.40
CA ARG A 159 24.33 -13.77 0.96
C ARG A 159 23.77 -12.36 1.02
N SER A 160 24.06 -11.52 0.03
CA SER A 160 23.50 -10.16 -0.05
C SER A 160 21.97 -10.20 -0.14
N ASP A 161 21.42 -11.16 -0.86
CA ASP A 161 19.98 -11.33 -1.03
C ASP A 161 19.32 -11.90 0.23
N ALA A 162 19.96 -12.83 0.92
CA ALA A 162 19.53 -13.30 2.24
C ALA A 162 19.49 -12.15 3.26
N LEU A 163 20.52 -11.30 3.30
CA LEU A 163 20.56 -10.11 4.16
C LEU A 163 19.47 -9.09 3.80
N LYS A 164 19.22 -8.87 2.50
CA LYS A 164 18.11 -8.00 2.04
C LYS A 164 16.75 -8.56 2.48
N LYS A 165 16.52 -9.88 2.35
CA LYS A 165 15.29 -10.55 2.81
C LYS A 165 15.10 -10.36 4.31
N LYS A 166 16.11 -10.64 5.13
CA LYS A 166 16.09 -10.41 6.58
C LYS A 166 15.79 -8.94 6.93
N LYS A 167 16.44 -7.98 6.25
CA LYS A 167 16.17 -6.55 6.43
C LYS A 167 14.73 -6.17 6.10
N ASN A 168 14.18 -6.71 5.02
CA ASN A 168 12.81 -6.43 4.60
C ASN A 168 11.79 -7.04 5.56
N GLN A 169 12.01 -8.27 6.03
CA GLN A 169 11.20 -8.89 7.08
C GLN A 169 11.24 -8.10 8.39
N LEU A 170 12.42 -7.61 8.81
CA LEU A 170 12.52 -6.75 9.99
C LEU A 170 11.78 -5.42 9.79
N LYS A 171 11.76 -4.85 8.59
CA LYS A 171 10.97 -3.64 8.29
C LYS A 171 9.47 -3.89 8.41
N THR A 172 8.98 -5.03 7.94
CA THR A 172 7.55 -5.36 8.06
C THR A 172 7.16 -5.59 9.51
N LEU A 173 7.99 -6.31 10.28
CA LEU A 173 7.76 -6.55 11.71
C LEU A 173 7.81 -5.28 12.55
N ARG A 174 8.70 -4.33 12.23
CA ARG A 174 8.84 -3.05 12.96
C ARG A 174 7.80 -2.01 12.57
N LYS A 175 6.96 -2.26 11.56
CA LYS A 175 5.96 -1.29 11.08
C LYS A 175 4.85 -1.15 12.12
N LYS A 176 4.65 0.07 12.63
CA LYS A 176 3.61 0.37 13.64
C LYS A 176 2.24 0.69 13.02
N THR A 177 2.17 0.86 11.70
CA THR A 177 0.97 1.25 10.97
C THR A 177 0.64 0.22 9.92
N ILE A 178 -0.58 -0.34 9.96
CA ILE A 178 -1.05 -1.35 9.01
C ILE A 178 -2.34 -0.86 8.38
N ASN A 179 -2.41 -0.93 7.05
CA ASN A 179 -3.63 -0.60 6.31
C ASN A 179 -4.45 -1.88 6.15
N LYS A 180 -5.73 -1.82 6.53
CA LYS A 180 -6.72 -2.89 6.42
C LYS A 180 -7.86 -2.36 5.55
N GLY A 181 -7.69 -2.48 4.23
CA GLY A 181 -8.61 -1.90 3.25
C GLY A 181 -8.64 -0.37 3.35
N PRO A 182 -9.82 0.27 3.52
CA PRO A 182 -9.93 1.73 3.58
C PRO A 182 -9.40 2.33 4.90
N VAL A 183 -9.15 1.52 5.92
CA VAL A 183 -8.76 1.99 7.27
C VAL A 183 -7.28 1.72 7.53
N SER A 184 -6.59 2.67 8.17
CA SER A 184 -5.24 2.49 8.71
C SER A 184 -5.27 2.36 10.23
N VAL A 185 -4.68 1.30 10.76
CA VAL A 185 -4.52 1.07 12.21
C VAL A 185 -3.09 1.41 12.62
N THR A 186 -2.94 2.30 13.61
CA THR A 186 -1.65 2.78 14.12
C THR A 186 -1.46 2.43 15.59
N LEU A 187 -0.34 1.82 15.96
CA LEU A 187 0.01 1.58 17.36
C LEU A 187 0.63 2.83 18.00
N LEU A 188 0.01 3.31 19.08
CA LEU A 188 0.51 4.44 19.86
C LEU A 188 1.82 4.07 20.58
N THR A 189 2.74 5.02 20.66
CA THR A 189 3.97 4.86 21.43
C THR A 189 3.69 4.81 22.93
N SER A 190 4.33 3.90 23.65
CA SER A 190 4.22 3.82 25.11
C SER A 190 4.68 5.12 25.77
N VAL A 191 3.93 5.56 26.79
CA VAL A 191 4.19 6.79 27.55
C VAL A 191 5.60 6.79 28.16
N SER A 192 6.09 5.62 28.59
CA SER A 192 7.44 5.48 29.14
C SER A 192 8.52 5.79 28.11
N GLN A 193 8.35 5.34 26.86
CA GLN A 193 9.31 5.59 25.79
C GLN A 193 9.30 7.06 25.34
N SER A 194 8.11 7.68 25.24
CA SER A 194 7.99 9.09 24.85
C SER A 194 8.51 10.06 25.91
N ARG A 195 8.47 9.67 27.20
CA ARG A 195 8.98 10.51 28.30
C ARG A 195 10.49 10.31 28.53
N ALA A 196 10.99 9.09 28.36
CA ALA A 196 12.39 8.77 28.61
C ALA A 196 13.35 9.33 27.56
N MET A 197 12.90 9.49 26.31
CA MET A 197 13.75 9.96 25.22
C MET A 197 13.16 11.16 24.49
N ALA A 198 14.04 12.09 24.11
CA ALA A 198 13.66 13.21 23.26
C ALA A 198 13.17 12.72 21.87
N PRO A 199 12.26 13.47 21.22
CA PRO A 199 11.86 13.20 19.85
C PRO A 199 13.06 13.10 18.90
N LYS A 200 12.95 12.26 17.87
CA LYS A 200 14.00 12.12 16.86
C LYS A 200 14.10 13.39 16.03
N LYS A 201 15.34 13.73 15.63
CA LYS A 201 15.59 14.87 14.73
C LYS A 201 14.87 14.70 13.39
N GLU A 202 14.37 15.80 12.86
CA GLU A 202 13.78 15.84 11.53
C GLU A 202 14.86 15.92 10.45
N VAL A 203 15.00 14.84 9.67
CA VAL A 203 16.07 14.71 8.66
C VAL A 203 15.98 15.80 7.59
N GLN A 204 14.78 16.24 7.22
CA GLN A 204 14.60 17.31 6.23
C GLN A 204 15.24 18.63 6.70
N ILE A 205 14.99 19.02 7.95
CA ILE A 205 15.55 20.24 8.53
C ILE A 205 17.07 20.11 8.69
N THR A 206 17.53 19.01 9.29
CA THR A 206 18.98 18.83 9.55
C THR A 206 19.76 18.68 8.26
N SER A 207 19.23 17.98 7.25
CA SER A 207 19.91 17.86 5.96
C SER A 207 19.95 19.16 5.18
N THR A 208 18.93 20.03 5.32
CA THR A 208 18.95 21.37 4.71
C THR A 208 20.02 22.24 5.38
N LYS A 209 20.07 22.24 6.71
CA LYS A 209 21.12 22.92 7.48
C LYS A 209 22.51 22.39 7.10
N ASP A 210 22.68 21.07 7.05
CA ASP A 210 23.97 20.45 6.72
C ASP A 210 24.40 20.75 5.29
N LYS A 211 23.47 20.66 4.31
CA LYS A 211 23.75 21.01 2.91
C LYS A 211 24.15 22.48 2.77
N TRP A 212 23.52 23.37 3.52
CA TRP A 212 23.87 24.79 3.52
C TRP A 212 25.27 25.03 4.09
N LEU A 213 25.57 24.42 5.23
CA LEU A 213 26.87 24.55 5.91
C LEU A 213 28.02 23.85 5.18
N ARG A 214 27.71 22.83 4.38
CA ARG A 214 28.65 22.06 3.55
C ARG A 214 28.49 22.37 2.06
N ARG A 215 27.94 23.53 1.71
CA ARG A 215 27.76 23.93 0.32
C ARG A 215 29.13 24.05 -0.37
N LYS A 216 29.22 23.58 -1.61
CA LYS A 216 30.47 23.57 -2.39
C LYS A 216 31.08 24.98 -2.51
N THR A 217 30.24 26.01 -2.57
CA THR A 217 30.68 27.42 -2.68
C THR A 217 31.43 27.95 -1.46
N LEU A 218 31.38 27.27 -0.31
CA LEU A 218 32.08 27.71 0.89
C LEU A 218 33.57 27.31 0.89
N ASN A 219 34.06 26.56 -0.12
CA ASN A 219 35.45 26.08 -0.24
C ASN A 219 36.07 25.70 1.12
N ARG A 220 35.33 24.92 1.92
CA ARG A 220 35.82 24.46 3.22
C ARG A 220 37.08 23.61 2.99
N ARG A 221 38.18 24.04 3.61
CA ARG A 221 39.40 23.26 3.75
C ARG A 221 39.17 22.03 4.59
#